data_AF-A0A6G1GNR6-F1
#
_entry.id   AF-A0A6G1GNR6-F1
#
_cell.length_a   1.000
_cell.length_b   1.000
_cell.length_c   1.000
_cell.angle_alpha   90.00
_cell.angle_beta   90.00
_cell.angle_gamma   90.00
#
_symmetry.space_group_name_H-M   'P 1'
#
loop_
_entity.id
_entity.type
_entity.pdbx_description
1 polymer ?
#
loop_
_entity_poly.entity_id
_entity_poly.type
_entity_poly.pdbx_seq_one_letter_code
_entity_poly.pdbx_strand_id
1 'polypeptide(L)'
;MDEVITNLKVGKADYDHEERRPIRSNKGLARDTAFQLLYLILHAQCHGFENEAKDSAKLFNAVMFVVSHPGTFKPRAKRVIRLTYERFVVTTKQRAGLNKWKKEKATDSETDATTEEEFDDCFDSDDY
;
A
#
# COMPACT_ATOMS: atom_id res chain seq x y z
N MET A 1 4.44 10.27 -10.21
CA MET A 1 4.16 8.82 -10.10
C MET A 1 5.36 8.01 -9.60
N ASP A 2 6.58 8.24 -10.09
CA ASP A 2 7.74 7.44 -9.65
C ASP A 2 8.07 7.63 -8.17
N GLU A 3 8.07 8.88 -7.70
CA GLU A 3 8.21 9.22 -6.27
C GLU A 3 7.16 8.53 -5.39
N VAL A 4 5.89 8.52 -5.84
CA VAL A 4 4.79 7.84 -5.12
C VAL A 4 5.10 6.35 -4.97
N ILE A 5 5.57 5.67 -6.03
CA ILE A 5 5.93 4.26 -5.96
C ILE A 5 7.10 4.04 -5.01
N THR A 6 8.12 4.90 -5.05
CA THR A 6 9.27 4.83 -4.13
C THR A 6 8.81 4.96 -2.68
N ASN A 7 8.02 5.97 -2.36
CA ASN A 7 7.56 6.23 -0.99
C ASN A 7 6.61 5.15 -0.47
N LEU A 8 5.77 4.56 -1.33
CA LEU A 8 4.96 3.38 -0.97
C LEU A 8 5.85 2.21 -0.55
N LYS A 9 6.96 1.97 -1.26
CA LYS A 9 7.87 0.85 -1.00
C LYS A 9 8.66 0.99 0.30
N VAL A 10 8.91 2.21 0.80
CA VAL A 10 9.58 2.44 2.09
C VAL A 10 8.80 1.83 3.27
N GLY A 11 7.49 1.58 3.10
CA GLY A 11 6.67 0.89 4.09
C GLY A 11 6.92 -0.61 4.21
N LYS A 12 7.72 -1.19 3.31
CA LYS A 12 8.19 -2.58 3.38
C LYS A 12 9.51 -2.59 4.16
N ALA A 13 9.60 -3.41 5.22
CA ALA A 13 10.89 -3.70 5.83
C ALA A 13 11.69 -4.53 4.82
N ASP A 14 12.92 -4.11 4.56
CA ASP A 14 13.83 -4.83 3.67
C ASP A 14 15.14 -5.10 4.39
N TYR A 15 15.97 -5.98 3.82
CA TYR A 15 17.27 -6.30 4.38
C TYR A 15 18.36 -5.83 3.41
N ASP A 16 19.27 -4.98 3.90
CA ASP A 16 20.44 -4.58 3.13
C ASP A 16 21.49 -5.69 3.22
N HIS A 17 21.72 -6.40 2.12
CA HIS A 17 22.72 -7.46 2.07
C HIS A 17 24.16 -6.95 2.04
N GLU A 18 24.39 -5.73 1.55
CA GLU A 18 25.73 -5.12 1.49
C GLU A 18 26.15 -4.62 2.88
N GLU A 19 25.24 -3.91 3.56
CA GLU A 19 25.49 -3.38 4.90
C GLU A 19 25.11 -4.35 6.03
N ARG A 20 24.57 -5.54 5.68
CA ARG A 20 24.12 -6.60 6.61
C ARG A 20 23.19 -6.11 7.71
N ARG A 21 22.33 -5.13 7.41
CA ARG A 21 21.43 -4.51 8.40
C ARG A 21 19.97 -4.48 7.93
N PRO A 22 19.00 -4.59 8.85
CA PRO A 22 17.60 -4.38 8.51
C PRO A 22 17.37 -2.92 8.13
N ILE A 23 16.72 -2.68 6.99
CA ILE A 23 16.23 -1.36 6.60
C ILE A 23 14.91 -1.15 7.33
N ARG A 24 14.93 -0.22 8.30
CA ARG A 24 13.74 0.13 9.08
C ARG A 24 12.65 0.65 8.14
N SER A 25 11.48 0.00 8.16
CA SER A 25 10.34 0.44 7.35
C SER A 25 9.77 1.75 7.88
N ASN A 26 9.47 2.70 6.99
CA ASN A 26 8.68 3.89 7.32
C ASN A 26 7.22 3.70 6.89
N LYS A 27 6.46 3.00 7.73
CA LYS A 27 5.03 2.74 7.47
C LYS A 27 4.20 4.02 7.45
N GLY A 28 4.58 5.04 8.24
CA GLY A 28 3.90 6.34 8.26
C GLY A 28 3.93 7.02 6.90
N LEU A 29 5.13 7.23 6.35
CA LEU A 29 5.33 7.82 5.02
C LEU A 29 4.60 7.03 3.93
N ALA A 30 4.69 5.70 3.95
CA ALA A 30 3.99 4.87 2.98
C ALA A 30 2.46 5.02 3.07
N ARG A 31 1.90 5.09 4.29
CA ARG A 31 0.46 5.29 4.51
C ARG A 31 0.01 6.67 4.01
N ASP A 32 0.76 7.73 4.29
CA ASP A 32 0.46 9.08 3.80
C ASP A 32 0.51 9.14 2.27
N THR A 33 1.51 8.48 1.69
CA THR A 33 1.64 8.34 0.23
C THR A 33 0.47 7.57 -0.38
N ALA A 34 -0.12 6.61 0.35
CA ALA A 34 -1.32 5.92 -0.13
C ALA A 34 -2.53 6.86 -0.21
N PHE A 35 -2.64 7.86 0.67
CA PHE A 35 -3.65 8.93 0.53
C PHE A 35 -3.35 9.86 -0.64
N GLN A 36 -2.09 10.19 -0.88
CA GLN A 36 -1.68 10.93 -2.09
C GLN A 36 -2.04 10.14 -3.36
N LEU A 37 -1.84 8.82 -3.37
CA LEU A 37 -2.25 7.94 -4.47
C LEU A 37 -3.77 8.00 -4.70
N LEU A 38 -4.58 7.99 -3.64
CA LEU A 38 -6.03 8.13 -3.76
C LEU A 38 -6.41 9.45 -4.46
N TYR A 39 -5.78 10.56 -4.07
CA TYR A 39 -5.98 11.85 -4.73
C TYR A 39 -5.62 11.79 -6.21
N LEU A 40 -4.49 11.17 -6.56
CA LEU A 40 -4.05 11.04 -7.95
C LEU A 40 -5.01 10.20 -8.80
N ILE A 41 -5.60 9.14 -8.25
CA ILE A 41 -6.63 8.35 -8.95
C ILE A 41 -7.85 9.22 -9.24
N LEU A 42 -8.33 9.99 -8.25
CA LEU A 42 -9.47 10.89 -8.42
C LEU A 42 -9.17 12.01 -9.43
N HIS A 43 -7.98 12.60 -9.35
CA HIS A 43 -7.53 13.63 -10.28
C HIS A 43 -7.48 13.10 -11.71
N ALA A 44 -6.87 11.92 -11.92
CA ALA A 44 -6.81 11.27 -13.23
C ALA A 44 -8.20 10.93 -13.77
N GLN A 45 -9.16 10.60 -12.90
CA GLN A 45 -10.54 10.34 -13.32
C GLN A 45 -11.24 11.60 -13.86
N CYS A 46 -10.95 12.77 -13.30
CA CYS A 46 -11.57 14.03 -13.72
C CYS A 46 -10.83 14.74 -14.86
N HIS A 47 -9.50 14.69 -14.85
CA HIS A 47 -8.65 15.47 -15.76
C HIS A 47 -7.96 14.63 -16.83
N GLY A 48 -8.04 13.29 -16.75
CA GLY A 48 -7.26 12.39 -17.60
C GLY A 48 -5.78 12.39 -17.24
N PHE A 49 -4.99 11.71 -18.06
CA PHE A 49 -3.53 11.67 -17.96
C PHE A 49 -2.90 12.36 -19.18
N GLU A 50 -1.75 13.00 -18.99
CA GLU A 50 -0.94 13.52 -20.10
C GLU A 50 -0.41 12.38 -20.98
N ASN A 51 0.01 11.26 -20.37
CA ASN A 51 0.40 10.04 -21.06
C ASN A 51 -0.40 8.84 -20.53
N GLU A 52 -1.59 8.67 -21.07
CA GLU A 52 -2.58 7.69 -20.60
C GLU A 52 -2.02 6.27 -20.45
N ALA A 53 -1.26 5.77 -21.44
CA ALA A 53 -0.72 4.41 -21.38
C ALA A 53 0.35 4.24 -20.28
N LYS A 54 1.29 5.19 -20.18
CA LYS A 54 2.39 5.11 -19.21
C LYS A 54 1.91 5.34 -17.79
N ASP A 55 1.07 6.34 -17.59
CA ASP A 55 0.62 6.75 -16.25
C ASP A 55 -0.43 5.80 -15.68
N SER A 56 -1.32 5.25 -16.52
CA SER A 56 -2.28 4.22 -16.08
C SER A 56 -1.59 2.93 -15.62
N ALA A 57 -0.51 2.51 -16.30
CA ALA A 57 0.28 1.35 -15.90
C ALA A 57 0.98 1.58 -14.55
N LYS A 58 1.56 2.77 -14.34
CA LYS A 58 2.16 3.14 -13.06
C LYS A 58 1.11 3.21 -11.94
N LEU A 59 -0.06 3.77 -12.22
CA LEU A 59 -1.19 3.83 -11.29
C LEU A 59 -1.63 2.42 -10.87
N PHE A 60 -1.77 1.51 -11.85
CA PHE A 60 -2.11 0.13 -11.58
C PHE A 60 -1.09 -0.55 -10.67
N ASN A 61 0.21 -0.39 -10.96
CA ASN A 61 1.28 -1.00 -10.15
C ASN A 61 1.28 -0.46 -8.72
N ALA A 62 1.04 0.84 -8.54
CA ALA A 62 0.94 1.46 -7.21
C ALA A 62 -0.27 0.92 -6.43
N VAL A 63 -1.44 0.80 -7.07
CA VAL A 63 -2.64 0.23 -6.45
C VAL A 63 -2.44 -1.24 -6.09
N MET A 64 -1.86 -2.03 -7.00
CA MET A 64 -1.50 -3.43 -6.74
C MET A 64 -0.56 -3.57 -5.55
N PHE A 65 0.43 -2.68 -5.42
CA PHE A 65 1.34 -2.66 -4.28
C PHE A 65 0.58 -2.44 -2.97
N VAL A 66 -0.27 -1.41 -2.90
CA VAL A 66 -1.07 -1.13 -1.69
C VAL A 66 -1.94 -2.33 -1.30
N VAL A 67 -2.64 -2.93 -2.27
CA VAL A 67 -3.60 -4.01 -1.99
C VAL A 67 -2.89 -5.33 -1.59
N SER A 68 -1.65 -5.54 -2.02
CA SER A 68 -0.87 -6.76 -1.73
C SER A 68 -0.07 -6.73 -0.42
N HIS A 69 0.03 -5.58 0.27
CA HIS A 69 0.88 -5.45 1.46
C HIS A 69 0.06 -5.19 2.75
N PRO A 70 -0.57 -6.23 3.34
CA PRO A 70 -1.41 -6.09 4.55
C PRO A 70 -0.64 -5.64 5.80
N GLY A 71 0.67 -5.93 5.89
CA GLY A 71 1.51 -5.49 7.01
C GLY A 71 1.80 -3.97 7.02
N THR A 72 1.65 -3.31 5.89
CA THR A 72 1.89 -1.87 5.73
C THR A 72 0.58 -1.09 5.72
N PHE A 73 -0.40 -1.54 4.93
CA PHE A 73 -1.65 -0.83 4.67
C PHE A 73 -2.84 -1.49 5.37
N LYS A 74 -3.57 -0.71 6.18
CA LYS A 74 -4.76 -1.18 6.89
C LYS A 74 -5.89 -1.57 5.92
N PRO A 75 -6.80 -2.50 6.29
CA PRO A 75 -7.88 -2.97 5.42
C PRO A 75 -8.75 -1.85 4.83
N ARG A 76 -9.05 -0.81 5.62
CA ARG A 76 -9.84 0.35 5.15
C ARG A 76 -9.17 1.10 4.00
N ALA A 77 -7.88 1.43 4.14
CA ALA A 77 -7.13 2.12 3.09
C ALA A 77 -7.06 1.28 1.81
N LYS A 78 -6.78 -0.02 1.94
CA LYS A 78 -6.78 -0.98 0.82
C LYS A 78 -8.12 -0.99 0.09
N ARG A 79 -9.23 -1.05 0.84
CA ARG A 79 -10.60 -1.07 0.30
C ARG A 79 -10.93 0.21 -0.45
N VAL A 80 -10.65 1.38 0.15
CA VAL A 80 -10.96 2.68 -0.47
C VAL A 80 -10.17 2.86 -1.77
N ILE A 81 -8.85 2.69 -1.73
CA ILE A 81 -8.00 2.86 -2.92
C ILE A 81 -8.42 1.91 -4.05
N ARG A 82 -8.72 0.65 -3.70
CA ARG A 82 -9.20 -0.33 -4.67
C ARG A 82 -10.53 0.08 -5.29
N LEU A 83 -11.53 0.45 -4.48
CA LEU A 83 -12.86 0.83 -4.98
C LEU A 83 -12.78 2.05 -5.88
N THR A 84 -11.97 3.04 -5.52
CA THR A 84 -11.76 4.23 -6.34
C THR A 84 -11.08 3.87 -7.66
N TYR A 85 -10.04 3.03 -7.61
CA TYR A 85 -9.37 2.57 -8.83
C TYR A 85 -10.29 1.72 -9.72
N GLU A 86 -11.16 0.87 -9.17
CA GLU A 86 -12.10 0.07 -9.98
C GLU A 86 -13.15 0.91 -10.72
N ARG A 87 -13.42 2.14 -10.25
CA ARG A 87 -14.27 3.14 -10.92
C ARG A 87 -13.52 3.92 -12.00
N PHE A 88 -12.22 4.09 -11.83
CA PHE A 88 -11.33 4.52 -12.90
C PHE A 88 -11.33 3.44 -14.00
N VAL A 89 -11.15 3.77 -15.28
CA VAL A 89 -11.38 2.83 -16.40
C VAL A 89 -10.40 1.65 -16.34
N VAL A 90 -10.80 0.56 -15.66
CA VAL A 90 -9.96 -0.63 -15.45
C VAL A 90 -10.25 -1.68 -16.50
N THR A 91 -9.19 -2.20 -17.12
CA THR A 91 -9.30 -3.38 -18.01
C THR A 91 -9.72 -4.63 -17.22
N THR A 92 -10.39 -5.57 -17.88
CA THR A 92 -10.81 -6.83 -17.22
C THR A 92 -9.64 -7.60 -16.59
N LYS A 93 -8.46 -7.55 -17.21
CA LYS A 93 -7.21 -8.16 -16.69
C LYS A 93 -6.74 -7.53 -15.38
N GLN A 94 -6.72 -6.19 -15.30
CA GLN A 94 -6.32 -5.47 -14.09
C GLN A 94 -7.28 -5.75 -12.93
N ARG A 95 -8.60 -5.78 -13.21
CA ARG A 95 -9.63 -6.16 -12.22
C ARG A 95 -9.42 -7.58 -11.69
N ALA A 96 -9.13 -8.54 -12.58
CA ALA A 96 -8.82 -9.91 -12.19
C ALA A 96 -7.57 -9.99 -11.29
N GLY A 97 -6.55 -9.18 -11.56
CA GLY A 97 -5.35 -9.05 -10.72
C GLY A 97 -5.69 -8.57 -9.29
N LEU A 98 -6.50 -7.53 -9.16
CA LEU A 98 -6.93 -6.99 -7.86
C LEU A 98 -7.79 -7.97 -7.06
N ASN A 99 -8.61 -8.78 -7.76
CA ASN A 99 -9.47 -9.79 -7.12
C ASN A 99 -8.69 -10.90 -6.39
N LYS A 100 -7.44 -11.17 -6.78
CA LYS A 100 -6.60 -12.18 -6.10
C LYS A 100 -6.44 -11.88 -4.60
N TRP A 101 -6.39 -10.61 -4.25
CA TRP A 101 -6.18 -10.12 -2.88
C TRP A 101 -7.48 -9.92 -2.09
N LYS A 102 -8.65 -10.23 -2.67
CA LYS A 102 -9.95 -10.17 -1.96
C LYS A 102 -10.12 -11.33 -0.98
N LYS A 103 -9.45 -12.45 -1.23
CA LYS A 103 -9.69 -13.72 -0.54
C LYS A 103 -9.06 -13.79 0.85
N GLU A 104 -8.20 -12.85 1.24
CA GLU A 104 -7.31 -13.10 2.37
C GLU A 104 -7.93 -12.94 3.76
N LYS A 105 -8.81 -11.98 4.10
CA LYS A 105 -9.41 -11.95 5.46
C LYS A 105 -10.78 -11.26 5.51
N ALA A 106 -11.83 -12.07 5.59
CA ALA A 106 -13.15 -11.67 6.09
C ALA A 106 -13.20 -11.88 7.61
N THR A 107 -12.30 -11.21 8.33
CA THR A 107 -12.40 -11.05 9.79
C THR A 107 -12.48 -9.55 10.02
N ASP A 108 -13.70 -9.03 10.03
CA ASP A 108 -13.99 -7.70 10.55
C ASP A 108 -13.64 -7.72 12.04
N SER A 109 -12.46 -7.22 12.41
CA SER A 109 -12.22 -6.75 13.77
C SER A 109 -12.45 -5.25 13.78
N GLU A 110 -13.66 -4.92 14.19
CA GLU A 110 -14.13 -3.58 14.56
C GLU A 110 -13.39 -3.13 15.83
N THR A 111 -12.10 -2.80 15.71
CA THR A 111 -11.34 -2.08 16.74
C THR A 111 -10.53 -0.98 16.07
N ASP A 112 -11.28 0.05 15.68
CA ASP A 112 -10.79 1.37 15.34
C ASP A 112 -10.48 2.12 16.64
N ALA A 113 -9.27 1.94 17.17
CA ALA A 113 -8.71 2.81 18.19
C ALA A 113 -7.42 3.42 17.66
N THR A 114 -7.48 4.73 17.40
CA THR A 114 -6.32 5.61 17.29
C THR A 114 -5.61 5.65 18.64
N THR A 115 -4.29 5.42 18.59
CA THR A 115 -3.31 5.50 19.70
C THR A 115 -3.20 4.24 20.54
N GLU A 116 -2.26 3.35 20.17
CA GLU A 116 -1.52 2.56 21.15
C GLU A 116 -0.06 2.47 20.70
N GLU A 117 0.82 2.78 21.64
CA GLU A 117 2.27 2.93 21.53
C GLU A 117 2.91 1.61 21.09
N GLU A 118 3.86 1.66 20.13
CA GLU A 118 4.62 0.46 19.74
C GLU A 118 5.59 0.10 20.87
N PHE A 119 5.15 -0.75 21.80
CA PHE A 119 6.02 -1.45 22.75
C PHE A 119 6.92 -2.41 21.94
N ASP A 120 8.22 -2.12 21.96
CA ASP A 120 9.27 -2.97 21.43
C ASP A 120 9.57 -4.05 22.47
N ASP A 121 8.74 -5.10 22.50
CA ASP A 121 8.98 -6.29 23.33
C ASP A 121 10.16 -7.08 22.73
N CYS A 122 11.37 -6.62 23.00
CA CYS A 122 12.58 -7.38 22.83
C CYS A 122 12.59 -8.48 23.90
N PHE A 123 12.11 -9.68 23.54
CA PHE A 123 12.35 -10.88 24.34
C PHE A 123 13.84 -11.21 24.30
N ASP A 124 14.59 -10.64 25.24
CA ASP A 124 15.96 -11.06 25.53
C ASP A 124 15.87 -12.27 26.47
N SER A 125 15.86 -13.46 25.89
CA SER A 125 16.07 -14.71 26.63
C SER A 125 17.46 -15.22 26.30
N ASP A 126 18.44 -14.75 27.06
CA ASP A 126 19.70 -15.47 27.28
C ASP A 126 19.75 -15.89 28.76
N ASP A 127 19.32 -17.12 29.01
CA ASP A 127 19.64 -17.89 30.22
C ASP A 127 21.08 -18.42 30.08
N TYR A 128 22.00 -17.96 30.95
CA TYR A 128 23.23 -18.67 31.35
C TYR A 128 23.62 -18.35 32.79
#